data_AF-A0A7W0JRB4-F1
#
_entry.id   AF-A0A7W0JRB4-F1
#
_cell.length_a   1.000
_cell.length_b   1.000
_cell.length_c   1.000
_cell.angle_alpha   90.00
_cell.angle_beta   90.00
_cell.angle_gamma   90.00
#
_symmetry.space_group_name_H-M   'P 1'
#
loop_
_entity.id
_entity.type
_entity.pdbx_description
1 polymer ?
#
loop_
_entity_poly.entity_id
_entity_poly.type
_entity_poly.pdbx_seq_one_letter_code
_entity_poly.pdbx_strand_id
1 'polypeptide(L)' 'ILEVVDTEPGIKNSTATTSFKPAALETGISVQVPPFVNIGEKIRVNTDDGSYIERA' A
#
# COMPACT_ATOMS: atom_id res chain seq x y z
N ILE A 1 -12.08 -5.16 -1.39
CA ILE A 1 -10.71 -5.70 -1.64
C ILE A 1 -10.24 -4.91 -2.85
N LEU A 2 -9.11 -4.24 -2.74
CA LEU A 2 -8.60 -3.33 -3.75
C LEU A 2 -7.19 -3.79 -4.15
N GLU A 3 -6.93 -3.83 -5.44
CA GLU A 3 -5.62 -4.18 -5.97
C GLU A 3 -4.72 -2.94 -6.04
N VAL A 4 -3.47 -3.10 -5.60
CA VAL A 4 -2.46 -2.05 -5.76
C VAL A 4 -1.98 -2.06 -7.20
N VAL A 5 -2.25 -0.97 -7.93
CA VAL A 5 -1.84 -0.83 -9.34
C VAL A 5 -0.47 -0.19 -9.49
N ASP A 6 -0.05 0.62 -8.52
CA ASP A 6 1.24 1.28 -8.53
C ASP A 6 1.74 1.53 -7.10
N THR A 7 2.95 1.10 -6.79
CA THR A 7 3.60 1.36 -5.49
C THR A 7 5.10 1.20 -5.63
N GLU A 8 5.88 2.02 -4.92
CA GLU A 8 7.34 1.92 -4.98
C GLU A 8 7.84 0.63 -4.30
N PRO A 9 8.42 -0.32 -5.06
CA PRO A 9 8.91 -1.57 -4.51
C PRO A 9 10.06 -1.26 -3.55
N GLY A 10 9.97 -1.80 -2.34
CA GLY A 10 10.94 -1.53 -1.27
C GLY A 10 12.30 -2.05 -1.67
N ILE A 11 13.23 -1.13 -1.93
CA ILE A 11 14.64 -1.49 -2.13
C ILE A 11 15.13 -2.08 -0.82
N LYS A 12 15.63 -3.32 -0.89
CA LYS A 12 16.05 -4.20 0.22
C LYS A 12 17.18 -3.66 1.13
N ASN A 13 17.52 -2.37 1.09
CA ASN A 13 18.64 -1.79 1.82
C ASN A 13 18.18 -1.03 3.07
N SER A 14 18.20 -1.77 4.19
CA SER A 14 18.40 -1.34 5.58
C SER A 14 18.32 0.16 5.90
N THR A 15 17.28 0.55 6.65
CA THR A 15 17.41 1.01 8.04
C THR A 15 16.03 1.18 8.65
N ALA A 16 15.91 0.79 9.92
CA ALA A 16 14.66 0.80 10.66
C ALA A 16 14.05 2.20 10.72
N THR A 17 12.99 2.42 9.96
CA THR A 17 12.00 3.45 10.24
C THR A 17 10.71 2.94 9.61
N THR A 18 9.60 2.99 10.33
CA THR A 18 8.27 2.66 9.82
C THR A 18 7.92 3.67 8.71
N SER A 19 8.44 3.44 7.50
CA SER A 19 8.21 4.29 6.34
C SER A 19 6.98 3.75 5.62
N PHE A 20 5.85 4.40 5.87
CA PHE A 20 4.65 4.20 5.07
C PHE A 20 4.89 4.78 3.69
N LYS A 21 4.62 3.99 2.65
CA LYS A 21 4.77 4.39 1.26
C LYS A 21 3.40 4.73 0.69
N PRO A 22 3.28 5.76 -0.15
CA PRO A 22 2.09 5.91 -0.96
C PRO A 22 1.97 4.72 -1.93
N ALA A 23 0.80 4.10 -1.97
CA ALA A 23 0.41 3.12 -2.98
C ALA A 23 -0.87 3.59 -3.66
N ALA A 24 -0.87 3.56 -4.98
CA ALA A 24 -2.06 3.78 -5.78
C ALA A 24 -2.87 2.48 -5.90
N LEU A 25 -4.15 2.60 -5.61
CA LEU A 25 -5.12 1.52 -5.78
C LEU A 25 -5.73 1.57 -7.18
N GLU A 26 -6.34 0.47 -7.60
CA GLU A 26 -7.11 0.38 -8.86
C GLU A 26 -8.22 1.44 -8.99
N THR A 27 -8.68 1.98 -7.87
CA THR A 27 -9.67 3.07 -7.80
C THR A 27 -9.09 4.45 -8.08
N GLY A 28 -7.77 4.57 -8.26
CA GLY A 28 -7.06 5.84 -8.43
C GLY A 28 -6.80 6.60 -7.11
N ILE A 29 -7.15 6.01 -5.97
CA ILE A 29 -6.88 6.57 -4.64
C ILE A 29 -5.46 6.20 -4.21
N SER A 30 -4.69 7.17 -3.73
CA SER A 30 -3.38 6.96 -3.11
C SER A 30 -3.52 6.77 -1.61
N VAL A 31 -3.05 5.65 -1.08
CA VAL A 31 -3.14 5.31 0.35
C VAL A 31 -1.78 4.97 0.93
N GLN A 32 -1.58 5.26 2.21
CA GLN A 32 -0.34 4.95 2.92
C GLN A 32 -0.32 3.47 3.29
N VAL A 33 0.53 2.70 2.62
CA VAL A 33 0.69 1.27 2.88
C VAL A 33 2.03 0.99 3.55
N PRO A 34 2.11 -0.07 4.37
CA PRO A 34 3.39 -0.54 4.89
C PRO A 34 4.36 -0.98 3.77
N PRO A 35 5.68 -0.95 4.03
CA PRO A 35 6.70 -1.19 3.01
C PRO A 35 6.75 -2.62 2.45
N PHE A 36 5.97 -3.55 3.01
CA PHE A 36 5.87 -4.95 2.57
C PHE A 36 4.90 -5.16 1.41
N VAL A 37 4.03 -4.20 1.11
CA VAL A 37 3.02 -4.30 0.03
C VAL A 37 3.69 -4.09 -1.33
N ASN A 38 3.35 -4.94 -2.30
CA ASN A 38 3.83 -4.85 -3.69
C ASN A 38 2.70 -4.57 -4.69
N ILE A 39 3.08 -4.21 -5.93
CA ILE A 39 2.15 -4.05 -7.05
C ILE A 39 1.48 -5.39 -7.38
N GLY A 40 0.16 -5.38 -7.58
CA GLY A 40 -0.66 -6.57 -7.81
C GLY A 40 -1.08 -7.30 -6.52
N GLU A 41 -0.67 -6.79 -5.34
CA GLU A 41 -1.11 -7.34 -4.06
C GLU A 41 -2.52 -6.82 -3.71
N LYS A 42 -3.34 -7.69 -3.13
CA LYS A 42 -4.71 -7.37 -2.72
C LYS A 42 -4.72 -6.85 -1.30
N ILE A 43 -5.05 -5.58 -1.15
CA ILE A 43 -5.15 -4.94 0.14
C ILE A 43 -6.59 -4.51 0.43
N ARG A 44 -6.97 -4.55 1.70
CA ARG A 44 -8.29 -4.11 2.13
C ARG A 44 -8.16 -2.69 2.66
N VAL A 45 -8.78 -1.75 1.95
CA VAL A 45 -8.75 -0.32 2.27
C VAL A 45 -10.17 0.15 2.55
N ASN A 46 -10.35 1.03 3.53
CA ASN A 46 -11.62 1.67 3.80
C ASN A 46 -11.82 2.83 2.81
N THR A 47 -12.84 2.76 1.94
CA THR A 47 -13.17 3.86 1.02
C THR A 47 -13.77 5.07 1.72
N ASP A 48 -14.19 4.95 2.99
CA ASP A 48 -14.76 6.05 3.78
C ASP A 48 -13.68 7.00 4.31
N ASP A 49 -12.53 6.45 4.73
CA ASP A 49 -11.43 7.18 5.38
C ASP A 49 -10.10 7.10 4.59
N GLY A 50 -10.05 6.29 3.53
CA GLY A 50 -8.83 6.06 2.75
C GLY A 50 -7.75 5.27 3.50
N SER A 51 -8.08 4.72 4.68
CA SER A 51 -7.13 4.02 5.54
C SER A 51 -7.00 2.54 5.16
N TYR A 52 -5.76 2.08 5.12
CA TYR A 52 -5.40 0.68 4.97
C TYR A 52 -5.85 -0.10 6.21
N ILE A 53 -6.69 -1.12 6.02
CA ILE A 53 -7.20 -1.96 7.11
C ILE A 53 -6.26 -3.15 7.29
N GLU A 54 -6.23 -4.07 6.33
CA GLU A 54 -5.55 -5.37 6.44
C GLU A 54 -5.15 -5.92 5.06
N ARG A 55 -4.15 -6.80 5.02
CA ARG A 55 -3.83 -7.60 3.82
C ARG A 55 -4.84 -8.74 3.69
N ALA A 56 -5.35 -9.00 2.47
CA ALA A 56 -6.29 -10.10 2.20
C ALA A 56 -5.58 -11.27 1.52
#